data_AF-A0A397G3S7-F1
#
_entry.id   AF-A0A397G3S7-F1
#
_cell.length_a   1.000
_cell.length_b   1.000
_cell.length_c   1.000
_cell.angle_alpha   90.00
_cell.angle_beta   90.00
_cell.angle_gamma   90.00
#
_symmetry.space_group_name_H-M   'P 1'
#
loop_
_entity.id
_entity.type
_entity.pdbx_description
1 polymer ?
#
loop_
_entity_poly.entity_id
_entity_poly.type
_entity_poly.pdbx_seq_one_letter_code
_entity_poly.pdbx_strand_id
1 'polypeptide(L)'
;MTAEDKKINAISIVYLGMKEDPVVDRAVASASNVYMDSSELQLRIFRILPQFDNVFEGVYGVYDMGAIKTDKEQPLTSDQIKKNIIEVKRKLGKDYLPLYQHLYSGVEEISVQELTWKDPLANQIIRDDSDLIQELPGNLKKAFMIFIAN
;
A
#
# COMPACT_ATOMS: atom_id res chain seq x y z
N MET A 1 -3.12 -26.81 12.68
CA MET A 1 -2.83 -25.54 11.97
C MET A 1 -3.58 -25.59 10.65
N THR A 2 -4.82 -25.09 10.63
CA THR A 2 -5.60 -24.99 9.38
C THR A 2 -5.17 -23.72 8.67
N ALA A 3 -4.85 -23.86 7.38
CA ALA A 3 -4.61 -22.77 6.45
C ALA A 3 -5.95 -22.07 6.11
N GLU A 4 -6.71 -21.69 7.13
CA GLU A 4 -7.95 -20.94 6.95
C GLU A 4 -7.60 -19.49 6.64
N ASP A 5 -7.97 -19.10 5.42
CA ASP A 5 -8.30 -17.72 5.04
C ASP A 5 -7.16 -16.70 4.91
N LYS A 6 -6.00 -17.12 4.37
CA LYS A 6 -5.25 -16.25 3.45
C LYS A 6 -5.96 -16.17 2.09
N LYS A 7 -7.28 -15.99 2.09
CA LYS A 7 -8.10 -15.82 0.89
C LYS A 7 -7.65 -14.53 0.22
N ILE A 8 -6.83 -14.67 -0.81
CA ILE A 8 -6.90 -13.96 -2.09
C ILE A 8 -7.61 -12.60 -1.93
N ASN A 9 -6.98 -11.66 -1.24
CA ASN A 9 -7.24 -10.23 -1.39
C ASN A 9 -6.01 -9.56 -2.03
N ALA A 10 -4.84 -10.19 -1.94
CA ALA A 10 -3.60 -9.61 -2.41
C ALA A 10 -3.63 -9.39 -3.92
N ILE A 11 -4.23 -10.29 -4.72
CA ILE A 11 -4.24 -10.15 -6.18
C ILE A 11 -5.19 -9.03 -6.61
N SER A 12 -6.38 -8.90 -6.02
CA SER A 12 -7.29 -7.80 -6.37
C SER A 12 -6.91 -6.47 -5.75
N ILE A 13 -6.30 -6.44 -4.57
CA ILE A 13 -5.69 -5.22 -4.00
C ILE A 13 -4.50 -4.80 -4.85
N VAL A 14 -3.67 -5.74 -5.30
CA VAL A 14 -2.60 -5.45 -6.25
C VAL A 14 -3.21 -4.96 -7.56
N TYR A 15 -4.18 -5.65 -8.16
CA TYR A 15 -4.81 -5.21 -9.42
C TYR A 15 -5.51 -3.84 -9.31
N LEU A 16 -6.32 -3.60 -8.28
CA LEU A 16 -6.98 -2.31 -8.05
C LEU A 16 -5.97 -1.21 -7.71
N GLY A 17 -4.97 -1.51 -6.87
CA GLY A 17 -3.87 -0.61 -6.57
C GLY A 17 -3.03 -0.28 -7.80
N MET A 18 -2.81 -1.24 -8.71
CA MET A 18 -2.11 -1.03 -9.98
C MET A 18 -2.96 -0.22 -10.97
N LYS A 19 -4.27 -0.44 -10.99
CA LYS A 19 -5.20 0.20 -11.94
C LYS A 19 -5.56 1.63 -11.57
N GLU A 20 -5.70 1.91 -10.28
CA GLU A 20 -6.23 3.19 -9.78
C GLU A 20 -5.14 4.13 -9.23
N ASP A 21 -3.91 3.64 -9.01
CA ASP A 21 -2.92 4.39 -8.26
C ASP A 21 -1.56 4.53 -8.95
N PRO A 22 -1.10 5.75 -9.26
CA PRO A 22 0.26 6.00 -9.76
C PRO A 22 1.31 5.87 -8.64
N VAL A 23 1.08 5.10 -7.57
CA VAL A 23 2.06 4.91 -6.49
C VAL A 23 3.38 4.36 -7.03
N VAL A 24 3.35 3.44 -8.00
CA VAL A 24 4.58 2.90 -8.59
C VAL A 24 5.27 3.93 -9.49
N ASP A 25 4.51 4.69 -10.28
CA ASP A 25 5.04 5.81 -11.07
C ASP A 25 5.70 6.88 -10.17
N ARG A 26 5.02 7.24 -9.07
CA ARG A 26 5.50 8.21 -8.08
C ARG A 26 6.72 7.69 -7.33
N ALA A 27 6.74 6.42 -6.93
CA ALA A 27 7.88 5.79 -6.28
C ALA A 27 9.10 5.73 -7.21
N VAL A 28 8.90 5.35 -8.48
CA VAL A 28 9.96 5.33 -9.49
C VAL A 28 10.46 6.74 -9.80
N ALA A 29 9.58 7.73 -9.92
CA ALA A 29 9.97 9.13 -10.12
C ALA A 29 10.77 9.68 -8.93
N SER A 30 10.33 9.38 -7.70
CA SER A 30 11.03 9.75 -6.47
C SER A 30 12.42 9.12 -6.40
N ALA A 31 12.54 7.81 -6.64
CA ALA A 31 13.82 7.10 -6.65
C ALA A 31 14.74 7.58 -7.77
N SER A 32 14.20 7.84 -8.97
CA SER A 32 14.96 8.38 -10.11
C SER A 32 15.64 9.70 -9.78
N ASN A 33 14.95 10.58 -9.03
CA ASN A 33 15.50 11.88 -8.62
C ASN A 33 16.66 11.73 -7.61
N VAL A 34 16.69 10.67 -6.81
CA VAL A 34 17.74 10.44 -5.79
C VAL A 34 18.98 9.78 -6.38
N TYR A 35 18.80 8.88 -7.36
CA TYR A 35 19.89 8.02 -7.87
C TYR A 35 20.39 8.42 -9.27
N MET A 36 20.14 9.67 -9.68
CA MET A 36 20.39 10.19 -11.03
C MET A 36 21.85 10.01 -11.50
N ASP A 37 22.82 9.99 -10.57
CA ASP A 37 24.26 9.92 -10.87
C ASP A 37 24.83 8.48 -10.94
N SER A 38 24.03 7.46 -10.64
CA SER A 38 24.49 6.07 -10.59
C SER A 38 23.92 5.23 -11.74
N SER A 39 24.74 4.99 -12.77
CA SER A 39 24.28 4.34 -14.01
C SER A 39 23.64 2.95 -13.80
N GLU A 40 24.13 2.16 -12.85
CA GLU A 40 23.60 0.82 -12.58
C GLU A 40 22.26 0.85 -11.83
N LEU A 41 22.12 1.67 -10.78
CA LEU A 41 20.86 1.79 -10.02
C LEU A 41 19.80 2.49 -10.87
N GLN A 42 20.19 3.48 -11.68
CA GLN A 42 19.31 4.14 -12.62
C GLN A 42 18.76 3.15 -13.66
N LEU A 43 19.60 2.28 -14.22
CA LEU A 43 19.16 1.20 -15.13
C LEU A 43 18.19 0.23 -14.45
N ARG A 44 18.38 -0.07 -13.15
CA ARG A 44 17.44 -0.90 -12.40
C ARG A 44 16.10 -0.18 -12.20
N ILE A 45 16.11 1.10 -11.82
CA ILE A 45 14.89 1.91 -11.63
C ILE A 45 14.10 2.01 -12.94
N PHE A 46 14.77 2.24 -14.08
CA PHE A 46 14.12 2.27 -15.40
C PHE A 46 13.45 0.95 -15.79
N ARG A 47 13.87 -0.18 -15.23
CA ARG A 47 13.26 -1.50 -15.51
C ARG A 47 12.05 -1.79 -14.63
N ILE A 48 11.81 -1.04 -13.56
CA ILE A 48 10.71 -1.29 -12.63
C ILE A 48 9.36 -1.05 -13.31
N LEU A 49 9.16 0.09 -13.98
CA LEU A 49 7.88 0.39 -14.63
C LEU A 49 7.50 -0.65 -15.70
N PRO A 50 8.37 -0.98 -16.67
CA PRO A 50 8.03 -2.00 -17.67
C PRO A 50 7.77 -3.38 -17.06
N GLN A 51 8.47 -3.75 -15.98
CA GLN A 51 8.21 -5.02 -15.29
C GLN A 51 6.85 -5.02 -14.60
N PHE A 52 6.46 -3.90 -14.01
CA PHE A 52 5.19 -3.74 -13.35
C PHE A 52 4.03 -3.73 -14.37
N ASP A 53 4.20 -3.05 -15.51
CA ASP A 53 3.26 -3.08 -16.63
C ASP A 53 3.07 -4.51 -17.16
N ASN A 54 4.17 -5.26 -17.35
CA ASN A 54 4.08 -6.66 -17.79
C ASN A 54 3.33 -7.55 -16.80
N VAL A 55 3.55 -7.34 -15.49
CA VAL A 55 2.82 -8.07 -14.45
C VAL A 55 1.35 -7.67 -14.45
N PHE A 56 1.05 -6.38 -14.60
CA PHE A 56 -0.31 -5.87 -14.68
C PHE A 56 -1.06 -6.46 -15.87
N GLU A 57 -0.48 -6.40 -17.08
CA GLU A 57 -1.06 -6.98 -18.29
C GLU A 57 -1.26 -8.49 -18.16
N GLY A 58 -0.31 -9.20 -17.53
CA GLY A 58 -0.46 -10.62 -17.23
C GLY A 58 -1.64 -10.92 -16.31
N VAL A 59 -1.76 -10.18 -15.19
CA VAL A 59 -2.88 -10.32 -14.24
C VAL A 59 -4.21 -9.93 -14.89
N TYR A 60 -4.22 -8.84 -15.66
CA TYR A 60 -5.39 -8.35 -16.38
C TYR A 60 -5.84 -9.35 -17.45
N GLY A 61 -4.93 -9.94 -18.22
CA GLY A 61 -5.26 -10.97 -19.20
C GLY A 61 -5.89 -12.21 -18.56
N VAL A 62 -5.37 -12.66 -17.40
CA VAL A 62 -5.98 -13.79 -16.66
C VAL A 62 -7.35 -13.41 -16.08
N TYR A 63 -7.55 -12.15 -15.71
CA TYR A 63 -8.84 -11.61 -15.28
C TYR A 63 -9.86 -11.56 -16.43
N ASP A 64 -9.48 -11.03 -17.60
CA ASP A 64 -10.32 -10.93 -18.79
C ASP A 64 -10.74 -12.32 -19.31
N MET A 65 -9.86 -13.32 -19.16
CA MET A 65 -10.17 -14.73 -19.42
C MET A 65 -11.14 -15.36 -18.40
N GLY A 66 -11.57 -14.64 -17.36
CA GLY A 66 -12.48 -15.10 -16.31
C GLY A 66 -11.88 -16.12 -15.33
N ALA A 67 -10.56 -16.29 -15.36
CA ALA A 67 -9.84 -17.22 -14.47
C ALA A 67 -9.64 -16.62 -13.07
N ILE A 68 -9.50 -15.28 -12.97
CA ILE A 68 -9.57 -14.55 -11.69
C ILE A 68 -11.00 -14.05 -11.50
N LYS A 69 -11.65 -14.54 -10.44
CA LYS A 69 -13.04 -14.17 -10.09
C LYS A 69 -13.04 -13.15 -8.97
N THR A 70 -12.81 -11.88 -9.32
CA THR A 70 -12.78 -10.77 -8.34
C THR A 70 -14.17 -10.47 -7.76
N ASP A 71 -15.23 -10.82 -8.50
CA ASP A 71 -16.64 -10.78 -8.09
C ASP A 71 -16.97 -11.75 -6.94
N LYS A 72 -16.09 -12.74 -6.70
CA LYS A 72 -16.21 -13.71 -5.61
C LYS A 72 -15.36 -13.37 -4.40
N GLU A 73 -14.56 -12.31 -4.45
CA GLU A 73 -13.83 -11.86 -3.28
C GLU A 73 -14.81 -11.25 -2.28
N GLN A 74 -14.88 -11.87 -1.12
CA GLN A 74 -15.69 -11.35 -0.04
C GLN A 74 -15.01 -10.09 0.52
N PRO A 75 -15.73 -8.96 0.62
CA PRO A 75 -15.29 -7.81 1.39
C PRO A 75 -14.76 -8.24 2.75
N LEU A 76 -13.74 -7.54 3.26
CA LEU A 76 -13.35 -7.69 4.65
C LEU A 76 -14.57 -7.46 5.53
N THR A 77 -14.82 -8.42 6.43
CA THR A 77 -15.81 -8.24 7.49
C THR A 77 -15.35 -7.16 8.47
N SER A 78 -16.29 -6.53 9.19
CA SER A 78 -15.96 -5.56 10.25
C SER A 78 -14.91 -6.11 11.24
N ASP A 79 -14.97 -7.40 11.58
CA ASP A 79 -14.01 -7.99 12.51
C ASP A 79 -12.62 -8.17 11.90
N GLN A 80 -12.53 -8.42 10.59
CA GLN A 80 -11.24 -8.43 9.88
C GLN A 80 -10.67 -7.02 9.78
N ILE A 81 -11.50 -6.01 9.49
CA ILE A 81 -11.09 -4.60 9.49
C ILE A 81 -10.54 -4.21 10.88
N LYS A 82 -11.27 -4.53 11.96
CA LYS A 82 -10.80 -4.31 13.34
C LYS A 82 -9.45 -4.97 13.62
N LYS A 83 -9.28 -6.23 13.23
CA LYS A 83 -7.99 -6.95 13.39
C LYS A 83 -6.86 -6.29 12.62
N ASN A 84 -7.13 -5.81 11.41
CA ASN A 84 -6.14 -5.13 10.58
C ASN A 84 -5.70 -3.80 11.21
N ILE A 85 -6.63 -3.02 11.76
CA ILE A 85 -6.28 -1.79 12.48
C ILE A 85 -5.44 -2.06 13.72
N ILE A 86 -5.77 -3.09 14.50
CA ILE A 86 -4.95 -3.50 15.65
C ILE A 86 -3.53 -3.86 15.20
N GLU A 87 -3.38 -4.56 14.07
CA GLU A 87 -2.07 -4.95 13.55
C GLU A 87 -1.26 -3.74 13.06
N VAL A 88 -1.89 -2.76 12.40
CA VAL A 88 -1.24 -1.49 12.02
C VAL A 88 -0.77 -0.74 13.27
N LYS A 89 -1.65 -0.53 14.25
CA LYS A 89 -1.32 0.11 15.53
C LYS A 89 -0.14 -0.57 16.21
N ARG A 90 -0.16 -1.91 16.26
CA ARG A 90 0.92 -2.72 16.84
C ARG A 90 2.25 -2.56 16.09
N LYS A 91 2.24 -2.44 14.76
CA LYS A 91 3.45 -2.20 13.95
C LYS A 91 4.01 -0.81 14.20
N LEU A 92 3.14 0.22 14.19
CA LEU A 92 3.54 1.60 14.41
C LEU A 92 4.07 1.83 15.82
N GLY A 93 3.44 1.24 16.83
CA GLY A 93 3.84 1.36 18.24
C GLY A 93 5.14 0.67 18.63
N LYS A 94 5.85 0.01 17.70
CA LYS A 94 7.17 -0.59 17.97
C LYS A 94 8.31 0.41 17.90
N ASP A 95 8.11 1.54 17.22
CA ASP A 95 9.13 2.54 16.99
C ASP A 95 8.72 3.87 17.63
N TYR A 96 9.69 4.55 18.24
CA TYR A 96 9.51 5.83 18.91
C TYR A 96 9.97 7.01 18.05
N LEU A 97 10.40 6.76 16.82
CA LEU A 97 10.71 7.81 15.87
C LEU A 97 9.47 8.71 15.65
N PRO A 98 9.67 10.04 15.52
CA PRO A 98 8.56 10.99 15.43
C PRO A 98 7.52 10.68 14.37
N LEU A 99 7.94 10.13 13.23
CA LEU A 99 7.04 9.70 12.17
C LEU A 99 6.07 8.60 12.65
N TYR A 100 6.58 7.55 13.28
CA TYR A 100 5.77 6.42 13.75
C TYR A 100 4.80 6.83 14.86
N GLN A 101 5.22 7.73 15.75
CA GLN A 101 4.36 8.25 16.81
C GLN A 101 3.20 9.08 16.24
N HIS A 102 3.45 9.95 15.25
CA HIS A 102 2.37 10.70 14.58
C HIS A 102 1.41 9.78 13.83
N LEU A 103 1.94 8.80 13.07
CA LEU A 103 1.10 7.82 12.38
C LEU A 103 0.26 7.02 13.37
N TYR A 104 0.84 6.61 14.50
CA TYR A 104 0.12 5.87 15.53
C TYR A 104 -1.04 6.71 16.10
N SER A 105 -0.77 7.96 16.47
CA SER A 105 -1.79 8.89 16.97
C SER A 105 -2.91 9.11 15.95
N GLY A 106 -2.60 9.37 14.68
CA GLY A 106 -3.63 9.55 13.67
C GLY A 106 -4.44 8.27 13.40
N VAL A 107 -3.83 7.09 13.46
CA VAL A 107 -4.56 5.81 13.36
C VAL A 107 -5.44 5.55 14.60
N GLU A 108 -5.09 6.07 15.78
CA GLU A 108 -5.95 6.00 16.98
C GLU A 108 -7.23 6.84 16.83
N GLU A 109 -7.17 7.96 16.12
CA GLU A 109 -8.31 8.87 15.93
C GLU A 109 -9.32 8.37 14.90
N ILE A 110 -8.93 7.46 14.00
CA ILE A 110 -9.80 6.93 12.95
C ILE A 110 -10.82 5.95 13.53
N SER A 111 -12.10 6.25 13.30
CA SER A 111 -13.18 5.33 13.67
C SER A 111 -13.20 4.12 12.75
N VAL A 112 -13.03 2.93 13.33
CA VAL A 112 -13.07 1.66 12.57
C VAL A 112 -14.41 1.42 11.87
N GLN A 113 -15.48 2.06 12.35
CA GLN A 113 -16.81 1.95 11.76
C GLN A 113 -16.95 2.75 10.45
N GLU A 114 -16.09 3.76 10.25
CA GLU A 114 -16.05 4.58 9.03
C GLU A 114 -15.18 3.93 7.96
N LEU A 115 -14.37 2.93 8.34
CA LEU A 115 -13.50 2.21 7.43
C LEU A 115 -14.25 1.14 6.65
N THR A 116 -13.97 1.10 5.35
CA THR A 116 -14.47 0.08 4.43
C THR A 116 -13.35 -0.88 4.05
N TRP A 117 -13.68 -2.03 3.45
CA TRP A 117 -12.67 -2.92 2.90
C TRP A 117 -11.84 -2.29 1.77
N LYS A 118 -12.33 -1.20 1.15
CA LYS A 118 -11.59 -0.44 0.15
C LYS A 118 -10.59 0.52 0.77
N ASP A 119 -10.75 0.85 2.05
CA ASP A 119 -9.80 1.70 2.75
C ASP A 119 -8.45 1.00 2.85
N PRO A 120 -7.37 1.65 2.39
CA PRO A 120 -6.02 1.10 2.47
C PRO A 120 -5.65 0.71 3.90
N LEU A 121 -6.02 1.56 4.86
CA LEU A 121 -5.73 1.34 6.28
C LEU A 121 -6.43 0.07 6.80
N ALA A 122 -7.67 -0.19 6.37
CA ALA A 122 -8.39 -1.42 6.67
C ALA A 122 -7.71 -2.66 6.10
N ASN A 123 -6.84 -2.52 5.09
CA ASN A 123 -6.02 -3.58 4.51
C ASN A 123 -4.59 -3.63 5.06
N GLN A 124 -4.31 -2.87 6.12
CA GLN A 124 -2.97 -2.69 6.70
C GLN A 124 -1.96 -1.95 5.81
N ILE A 125 -2.43 -1.20 4.82
CA ILE A 125 -1.61 -0.44 3.88
C ILE A 125 -1.79 1.06 4.18
N ILE A 126 -0.71 1.77 4.49
CA ILE A 126 -0.75 3.23 4.63
C ILE A 126 -0.31 3.83 3.29
N ARG A 127 -1.14 4.69 2.69
CA ARG A 127 -0.86 5.34 1.41
C ARG A 127 -0.41 6.78 1.59
N ASP A 128 0.47 7.23 0.70
CA ASP A 128 1.01 8.59 0.65
C ASP A 128 -0.06 9.67 0.43
N ASP A 129 -1.14 9.31 -0.26
CA ASP A 129 -2.29 10.18 -0.55
C ASP A 129 -3.45 10.08 0.45
N SER A 130 -3.34 9.22 1.47
CA SER A 130 -4.35 9.17 2.54
C SER A 130 -4.38 10.46 3.36
N ASP A 131 -5.56 10.83 3.87
CA ASP A 131 -5.73 12.02 4.72
C ASP A 131 -4.73 12.03 5.88
N LEU A 132 -4.53 10.86 6.51
CA LEU A 132 -3.52 10.63 7.55
C LEU A 132 -2.11 11.11 7.16
N ILE A 133 -1.68 10.85 5.92
CA ILE A 133 -0.36 11.28 5.42
C ILE A 133 -0.39 12.73 4.94
N GLN A 134 -1.50 13.20 4.39
CA GLN A 134 -1.63 14.58 3.93
C GLN A 134 -1.55 15.59 5.08
N GLU A 135 -2.04 15.22 6.26
CA GLU A 135 -2.01 16.02 7.48
C GLU A 135 -0.68 15.99 8.23
N LEU A 136 0.30 15.17 7.81
CA LEU A 136 1.60 15.15 8.45
C LEU A 136 2.36 16.48 8.29
N PRO A 137 3.08 16.93 9.34
CA PRO A 137 4.03 18.03 9.22
C PRO A 137 5.01 17.82 8.06
N GLY A 138 5.38 18.87 7.33
CA GLY A 138 6.12 18.76 6.07
C GLY A 138 7.43 17.96 6.15
N ASN A 139 8.16 18.03 7.27
CA ASN A 139 9.35 17.23 7.52
C ASN A 139 9.04 15.74 7.72
N LEU A 140 7.93 15.40 8.41
CA LEU A 140 7.49 14.02 8.62
C LEU A 140 6.89 13.44 7.35
N LYS A 141 6.12 14.23 6.59
CA LYS A 141 5.64 13.85 5.26
C LYS A 141 6.81 13.52 4.34
N LYS A 142 7.86 14.35 4.32
CA LYS A 142 9.09 14.06 3.56
C LYS A 142 9.78 12.78 4.06
N ALA A 143 9.88 12.58 5.38
CA ALA A 143 10.45 11.36 5.95
C ALA A 143 9.65 10.10 5.56
N PHE A 144 8.31 10.20 5.53
CA PHE A 144 7.44 9.13 5.05
C PHE A 144 7.69 8.82 3.57
N MET A 145 7.82 9.84 2.71
CA MET A 145 8.13 9.63 1.29
C MET A 145 9.50 8.98 1.07
N ILE A 146 10.46 9.22 1.95
CA ILE A 146 11.76 8.53 1.92
C ILE A 146 11.60 7.09 2.42
N PHE A 147 10.82 6.87 3.47
CA PHE A 147 10.57 5.53 4.01
C PHE A 147 9.95 4.58 2.98
N ILE A 148 8.96 5.05 2.21
CA ILE A 148 8.34 4.24 1.14
C ILE A 148 9.27 4.00 -0.06
N ALA A 149 10.35 4.76 -0.20
CA ALA A 149 11.30 4.66 -1.30
C ALA A 149 12.49 3.72 -1.00
N ASN A 150 12.63 3.23 0.23
CA ASN A 150 13.68 2.30 0.67
C ASN A 150 13.12 0.91 0.94
#